data_AF-A0A1S8CHD8-F1
#
_entry.id   AF-A0A1S8CHD8-F1
#
_cell.length_a   1.000
_cell.length_b   1.000
_cell.length_c   1.000
_cell.angle_alpha   90.00
_cell.angle_beta   90.00
_cell.angle_gamma   90.00
#
_symmetry.space_group_name_H-M   'P 1'
#
loop_
_entity.id
_entity.type
_entity.pdbx_description
1 polymer ?
#
loop_
_entity_poly.entity_id
_entity_poly.type
_entity_poly.pdbx_seq_one_letter_code
_entity_poly.pdbx_strand_id
1 'polypeptide(L)'
;MLTEKQLFELIKALQSSNFSTAEIICLSLAVIVAALIMSFLVSIVTEKAKISATNSNYETLREQLSINTTTIKDIEKKITSELWISQQVWQKKYDMYEFVYAQLLAIKKWADNEFNIIELHMTPGWIENSYQPYFNEAQEKQFYKEIQQAQDDIDKALNDKDIQSKNRELQQKLSMAMTSLTEILITKAILLNDDVTVILERLIENIGFDPSPLDYEEPDDYGIRIKLAIDTALKEIRATAISDLEIKHQDC
;
A
#
# COMPACT_ATOMS: atom_id res chain seq x y z
N MET A 1 61.30 -21.42 -33.34
CA MET A 1 61.76 -21.18 -34.72
C MET A 1 63.16 -20.59 -34.65
N LEU A 2 64.20 -21.33 -35.08
CA LEU A 2 65.49 -20.69 -35.38
C LEU A 2 65.31 -19.86 -36.65
N THR A 3 65.79 -18.62 -36.64
CA THR A 3 65.76 -17.74 -37.82
C THR A 3 66.78 -18.21 -38.86
N GLU A 4 66.52 -17.99 -40.15
CA GLU A 4 67.43 -18.39 -41.27
C GLU A 4 68.88 -17.97 -41.04
N LYS A 5 69.07 -16.81 -40.38
CA LYS A 5 70.39 -16.26 -40.05
C LYS A 5 71.15 -17.13 -39.04
N GLN A 6 70.47 -17.67 -38.03
CA GLN A 6 71.09 -18.57 -37.06
C GLN A 6 71.42 -19.93 -37.68
N LEU A 7 70.60 -20.40 -38.62
CA LEU A 7 70.85 -21.65 -39.34
C LEU A 7 72.10 -21.52 -40.24
N PHE A 8 72.27 -20.37 -40.88
CA PHE A 8 73.43 -20.07 -41.74
C PHE A 8 74.74 -19.96 -40.95
N GLU A 9 74.73 -19.36 -39.76
CA GLU A 9 75.93 -19.32 -38.90
C GLU A 9 76.29 -20.70 -38.34
N LEU A 10 75.29 -21.54 -38.03
CA LEU A 10 75.51 -22.91 -37.57
C LEU A 10 76.16 -23.78 -38.66
N ILE A 11 75.72 -23.63 -39.91
CA ILE A 11 76.32 -24.29 -41.08
C ILE A 11 77.77 -23.83 -41.28
N LYS A 12 78.03 -22.53 -41.14
CA LYS A 12 79.38 -21.96 -41.28
C LYS A 12 80.33 -22.43 -40.18
N ALA A 13 79.85 -22.53 -38.93
CA ALA A 13 80.60 -23.06 -37.81
C ALA A 13 80.91 -24.56 -37.94
N LEU A 14 79.97 -25.35 -38.48
CA LEU A 14 80.17 -26.76 -38.82
C LEU A 14 81.22 -26.96 -39.92
N GLN A 15 81.24 -26.08 -40.92
CA GLN A 15 82.23 -26.11 -42.01
C GLN A 15 83.64 -25.67 -41.60
N SER A 16 83.78 -24.82 -40.57
CA SER A 16 85.07 -24.35 -40.07
C SER A 16 85.72 -25.27 -39.02
N SER A 17 85.05 -26.36 -38.64
CA SER A 17 85.53 -27.31 -37.63
C SER A 17 86.16 -28.55 -38.29
N ASN A 18 87.20 -29.13 -37.69
CA ASN A 18 87.92 -30.33 -38.16
C ASN A 18 87.10 -31.64 -38.03
N PHE A 19 85.81 -31.62 -38.30
CA PHE A 19 84.95 -32.81 -38.22
C PHE A 19 84.98 -33.61 -39.52
N SER A 20 85.05 -34.94 -39.39
CA SER A 20 84.92 -35.89 -40.50
C SER A 20 83.51 -35.85 -41.10
N THR A 21 83.37 -36.17 -42.39
CA THR A 21 82.08 -36.25 -43.09
C THR A 21 81.05 -37.14 -42.36
N ALA A 22 81.51 -38.20 -41.70
CA ALA A 22 80.65 -39.08 -40.90
C ALA A 22 80.15 -38.42 -39.60
N GLU A 23 80.97 -37.57 -38.98
CA GLU A 23 80.61 -36.82 -37.76
C GLU A 23 79.62 -35.71 -38.08
N ILE A 24 79.76 -35.04 -39.23
CA ILE A 24 78.80 -34.04 -39.73
C ILE A 24 77.43 -34.69 -39.99
N ILE A 25 77.38 -35.86 -40.62
CA ILE A 25 76.12 -36.59 -40.84
C ILE A 25 75.48 -36.98 -39.50
N CYS A 26 76.27 -37.51 -38.55
CA CYS A 26 75.76 -37.91 -37.23
C CYS A 26 75.22 -36.70 -36.44
N LEU A 27 75.94 -35.56 -36.46
CA LEU A 27 75.49 -34.31 -35.84
C LEU A 27 74.21 -33.77 -36.49
N SER A 28 74.11 -33.80 -37.82
CA SER A 28 72.90 -33.35 -38.52
C SER A 28 71.68 -34.21 -38.20
N LEU A 29 71.86 -35.54 -38.10
CA LEU A 29 70.81 -36.46 -37.68
C LEU A 29 70.41 -36.23 -36.21
N ALA A 30 71.39 -36.00 -35.33
CA ALA A 30 71.14 -35.69 -33.92
C ALA A 30 70.33 -34.40 -33.75
N VAL A 31 70.59 -33.37 -34.56
CA VAL A 31 69.81 -32.12 -34.56
C VAL A 31 68.36 -32.36 -35.01
N ILE A 32 68.15 -33.18 -36.04
CA ILE A 32 66.79 -33.53 -36.52
C ILE A 32 66.02 -34.29 -35.44
N VAL A 33 66.65 -35.29 -34.82
CA VAL A 33 66.03 -36.07 -33.73
C VAL A 33 65.73 -35.19 -32.52
N ALA A 34 66.67 -34.32 -32.12
CA ALA A 34 66.45 -33.37 -31.03
C ALA A 34 65.31 -32.38 -31.34
N ALA A 35 65.19 -31.92 -32.59
CA ALA A 35 64.10 -31.04 -33.02
C ALA A 35 62.73 -31.74 -32.97
N LEU A 36 62.66 -33.01 -33.37
CA LEU A 36 61.43 -33.81 -33.30
C LEU A 36 61.00 -34.07 -31.85
N ILE A 37 61.96 -34.42 -30.97
CA ILE A 37 61.70 -34.61 -29.54
C ILE A 37 61.22 -33.31 -28.90
N MET A 38 61.89 -32.19 -29.20
CA MET A 38 61.48 -30.86 -28.73
C MET A 38 60.08 -30.48 -29.22
N SER A 39 59.76 -30.72 -30.49
CA SER A 39 58.44 -30.43 -31.06
C SER A 39 57.34 -31.27 -30.40
N PHE A 40 57.61 -32.55 -30.13
CA PHE A 40 56.67 -33.45 -29.46
C PHE A 40 56.42 -33.03 -28.00
N LEU A 41 57.49 -32.68 -27.26
CA LEU A 41 57.39 -32.17 -25.90
C LEU A 41 56.61 -30.85 -25.83
N VAL A 42 56.90 -29.91 -26.74
CA VAL A 42 56.17 -28.64 -26.82
C VAL A 42 54.69 -28.88 -27.13
N SER A 43 54.36 -29.83 -28.02
CA SER A 43 52.96 -30.20 -28.31
C SER A 43 52.24 -30.72 -27.07
N ILE A 44 52.84 -31.65 -26.32
CA ILE A 44 52.24 -32.20 -25.10
C ILE A 44 52.02 -31.12 -24.05
N VAL A 45 53.01 -30.25 -23.83
CA VAL A 45 52.92 -29.17 -22.84
C VAL A 45 51.85 -28.17 -23.24
N THR A 46 51.79 -27.77 -24.51
CA THR A 46 50.79 -26.81 -24.99
C THR A 46 49.38 -27.38 -24.96
N GLU A 47 49.19 -28.66 -25.28
CA GLU A 47 47.89 -29.31 -25.23
C GLU A 47 47.40 -29.51 -23.79
N LYS A 48 48.29 -29.94 -22.88
CA LYS A 48 47.99 -29.98 -21.43
C LYS A 48 47.68 -28.61 -20.86
N ALA A 49 48.40 -27.57 -21.28
CA ALA A 49 48.13 -26.20 -20.86
C ALA A 49 46.77 -25.71 -21.38
N LYS A 50 46.40 -26.01 -22.63
CA LYS A 50 45.07 -25.70 -23.18
C LYS A 50 43.95 -26.43 -22.44
N ILE A 51 44.13 -27.72 -22.15
CA ILE A 51 43.16 -28.52 -21.39
C ILE A 51 43.02 -27.96 -19.97
N SER A 52 44.13 -27.63 -19.32
CA SER A 52 44.12 -27.04 -17.98
C SER A 52 43.43 -25.67 -17.94
N ALA A 53 43.72 -24.79 -18.91
CA ALA A 53 43.06 -23.50 -19.03
C ALA A 53 41.55 -23.65 -19.31
N THR A 54 41.17 -24.60 -20.18
CA THR A 54 39.76 -24.88 -20.48
C THR A 54 39.01 -25.42 -19.27
N ASN A 55 39.61 -26.36 -18.53
CA ASN A 55 39.00 -26.93 -17.33
C ASN A 55 38.88 -25.90 -16.21
N SER A 56 39.90 -25.06 -16.01
CA SER A 56 39.85 -23.94 -15.06
C SER A 56 38.74 -22.95 -15.43
N ASN A 57 38.61 -22.58 -16.71
CA ASN A 57 37.54 -21.70 -17.17
C ASN A 57 36.16 -22.32 -16.95
N TYR A 58 36.01 -23.63 -17.18
CA TYR A 58 34.76 -24.34 -16.95
C TYR A 58 34.36 -24.35 -15.47
N GLU A 59 35.29 -24.66 -14.56
CA GLU A 59 35.01 -24.63 -13.12
C GLU A 59 34.68 -23.20 -12.64
N THR A 60 35.39 -22.18 -13.13
CA THR A 60 35.03 -20.78 -12.84
C THR A 60 33.65 -20.42 -13.37
N LEU A 61 33.29 -20.85 -14.59
CA LEU A 61 31.98 -20.57 -15.18
C LEU A 61 30.85 -21.28 -14.41
N ARG A 62 31.10 -22.52 -13.97
CA ARG A 62 30.19 -23.30 -13.13
C ARG A 62 29.98 -22.65 -11.77
N GLU A 63 31.05 -22.19 -11.14
CA GLU A 63 31.00 -21.46 -9.87
C GLU A 63 30.21 -20.16 -10.02
N GLN A 64 30.50 -19.36 -11.05
CA GLN A 64 29.73 -18.15 -11.34
C GLN A 64 28.25 -18.44 -11.58
N LEU A 65 27.91 -19.50 -12.31
CA LEU A 65 26.52 -19.90 -12.53
C LEU A 65 25.84 -20.32 -11.21
N SER A 66 26.54 -21.06 -10.35
CA SER A 66 26.04 -21.46 -9.03
C SER A 66 25.79 -20.26 -8.11
N ILE A 67 26.74 -19.32 -8.07
CA ILE A 67 26.62 -18.06 -7.31
C ILE A 67 25.43 -17.26 -7.83
N ASN A 68 25.35 -17.01 -9.15
CA ASN A 68 24.26 -16.27 -9.75
C ASN A 68 22.89 -16.92 -9.48
N THR A 69 22.80 -18.24 -9.60
CA THR A 69 21.55 -18.99 -9.32
C THR A 69 21.14 -18.84 -7.85
N THR A 70 22.09 -18.94 -6.93
CA THR A 70 21.84 -18.78 -5.50
C THR A 70 21.39 -17.36 -5.18
N THR A 71 22.11 -16.35 -5.70
CA THR A 71 21.76 -14.94 -5.53
C THR A 71 20.37 -14.62 -6.09
N ILE A 72 20.01 -15.12 -7.28
CA ILE A 72 18.68 -14.91 -7.86
C ILE A 72 17.59 -15.53 -6.97
N LYS A 73 17.80 -16.76 -6.47
CA LYS A 73 16.83 -17.40 -5.57
C LYS A 73 16.67 -16.66 -4.25
N ASP A 74 17.75 -16.12 -3.71
CA ASP A 74 17.70 -15.33 -2.49
C ASP A 74 16.95 -14.00 -2.71
N ILE A 75 17.17 -13.34 -3.85
CA ILE A 75 16.42 -12.14 -4.27
C ILE A 75 14.94 -12.48 -4.44
N GLU A 76 14.61 -13.56 -5.15
CA GLU A 76 13.23 -14.00 -5.38
C GLU A 76 12.51 -14.29 -4.05
N LYS A 77 13.18 -14.99 -3.13
CA LYS A 77 12.64 -15.27 -1.80
C LYS A 77 12.39 -13.98 -1.01
N LYS A 78 13.31 -13.02 -1.07
CA LYS A 78 13.15 -11.72 -0.42
C LYS A 78 11.98 -10.93 -1.00
N ILE A 79 11.90 -10.81 -2.33
CA ILE A 79 10.80 -10.14 -3.03
C ILE A 79 9.46 -10.80 -2.67
N THR A 80 9.40 -12.13 -2.69
CA THR A 80 8.18 -12.88 -2.35
C THR A 80 7.75 -12.61 -0.90
N SER A 81 8.71 -12.59 0.03
CA SER A 81 8.44 -12.28 1.43
C SER A 81 7.95 -10.85 1.63
N GLU A 82 8.59 -9.86 1.00
CA GLU A 82 8.20 -8.45 1.08
C GLU A 82 6.81 -8.22 0.46
N LEU A 83 6.55 -8.83 -0.71
CA LEU A 83 5.24 -8.78 -1.36
C LEU A 83 4.15 -9.39 -0.46
N TRP A 84 4.42 -10.53 0.16
CA TRP A 84 3.47 -11.18 1.05
C TRP A 84 3.18 -10.31 2.29
N ILE A 85 4.21 -9.72 2.92
CA ILE A 85 4.03 -8.79 4.05
C ILE A 85 3.20 -7.58 3.62
N SER A 86 3.51 -6.99 2.46
CA SER A 86 2.78 -5.85 1.90
C SER A 86 1.29 -6.18 1.68
N GLN A 87 0.99 -7.36 1.12
CA GLN A 87 -0.39 -7.84 0.95
C GLN A 87 -1.12 -8.01 2.28
N GLN A 88 -0.46 -8.55 3.31
CA GLN A 88 -1.06 -8.70 4.64
C GLN A 88 -1.33 -7.35 5.29
N VAL A 89 -0.40 -6.40 5.21
CA VAL A 89 -0.58 -5.03 5.73
C VAL A 89 -1.73 -4.34 4.99
N TRP A 90 -1.78 -4.43 3.67
CA TRP A 90 -2.85 -3.86 2.85
C TRP A 90 -4.21 -4.42 3.25
N GLN A 91 -4.34 -5.75 3.40
CA GLN A 91 -5.60 -6.38 3.83
C GLN A 91 -6.02 -5.89 5.22
N LYS A 92 -5.08 -5.77 6.17
CA LYS A 92 -5.39 -5.27 7.52
C LYS A 92 -5.82 -3.81 7.52
N LYS A 93 -5.24 -2.97 6.66
CA LYS A 93 -5.70 -1.60 6.45
C LYS A 93 -7.12 -1.59 5.86
N TYR A 94 -7.37 -2.39 4.83
CA TYR A 94 -8.68 -2.50 4.20
C TYR A 94 -9.78 -2.90 5.20
N ASP A 95 -9.57 -3.99 5.96
CA ASP A 95 -10.49 -4.46 7.00
C ASP A 95 -10.75 -3.38 8.06
N MET A 96 -9.71 -2.63 8.43
CA MET A 96 -9.81 -1.53 9.39
C MET A 96 -10.63 -0.36 8.84
N TYR A 97 -10.44 0.02 7.57
CA TYR A 97 -11.27 1.04 6.94
C TYR A 97 -12.73 0.60 6.86
N GLU A 98 -13.03 -0.64 6.45
CA GLU A 98 -14.40 -1.16 6.45
C GLU A 98 -15.05 -1.09 7.83
N PHE A 99 -14.30 -1.43 8.88
CA PHE A 99 -14.79 -1.30 10.24
C PHE A 99 -15.09 0.15 10.61
N VAL A 100 -14.15 1.08 10.35
CA VAL A 100 -14.36 2.52 10.61
C VAL A 100 -15.61 3.01 9.89
N TYR A 101 -15.79 2.64 8.62
CA TYR A 101 -16.98 2.96 7.84
C TYR A 101 -18.28 2.45 8.46
N ALA A 102 -18.28 1.21 8.93
CA ALA A 102 -19.47 0.64 9.58
C ALA A 102 -19.88 1.46 10.81
N GLN A 103 -18.91 1.92 11.61
CA GLN A 103 -19.17 2.78 12.76
C GLN A 103 -19.67 4.17 12.34
N LEU A 104 -19.04 4.80 11.33
CA LEU A 104 -19.49 6.09 10.81
C LEU A 104 -20.93 6.02 10.26
N LEU A 105 -21.30 4.92 9.61
CA LEU A 105 -22.67 4.71 9.14
C LEU A 105 -23.68 4.54 10.28
N ALA A 106 -23.28 3.92 11.39
CA ALA A 106 -24.11 3.85 12.59
C ALA A 106 -24.34 5.26 13.19
N ILE A 107 -23.27 6.07 13.28
CA ILE A 107 -23.34 7.47 13.72
C ILE A 107 -24.22 8.28 12.78
N LYS A 108 -24.06 8.12 11.46
CA LYS A 108 -24.89 8.83 10.46
C LYS A 108 -26.37 8.52 10.61
N LYS A 109 -26.74 7.25 10.80
CA LYS A 109 -28.14 6.86 11.01
C LYS A 109 -28.73 7.50 12.26
N TRP A 110 -27.93 7.63 13.33
CA TRP A 110 -28.34 8.35 14.51
C TRP A 110 -28.47 9.85 14.22
N ALA A 111 -27.47 10.48 13.61
CA ALA A 111 -27.47 11.90 13.28
C ALA A 111 -28.65 12.31 12.38
N ASP A 112 -28.93 11.53 11.33
CA ASP A 112 -30.06 11.75 10.44
C ASP A 112 -31.40 11.61 11.21
N ASN A 113 -31.49 10.69 12.16
CA ASN A 113 -32.68 10.55 13.01
C ASN A 113 -32.83 11.72 13.99
N GLU A 114 -31.75 12.11 14.66
CA GLU A 114 -31.73 13.23 15.60
C GLU A 114 -32.14 14.54 14.91
N PHE A 115 -31.60 14.79 13.71
CA PHE A 115 -31.99 15.93 12.88
C PHE A 115 -33.49 15.93 12.57
N ASN A 116 -34.08 14.78 12.22
CA ASN A 116 -35.52 14.69 12.00
C ASN A 116 -36.33 14.97 13.29
N ILE A 117 -35.84 14.53 14.45
CA ILE A 117 -36.49 14.82 15.74
C ILE A 117 -36.44 16.31 16.05
N ILE A 118 -35.30 16.97 15.81
CA ILE A 118 -35.15 18.42 15.95
C ILE A 118 -36.12 19.15 15.02
N GLU A 119 -36.16 18.81 13.72
CA GLU A 119 -37.08 19.42 12.76
C GLU A 119 -38.54 19.28 13.19
N LEU A 120 -38.93 18.10 13.69
CA LEU A 120 -40.28 17.90 14.23
C LEU A 120 -40.59 18.90 15.35
N HIS A 121 -39.68 19.08 16.31
CA HIS A 121 -39.87 20.02 17.43
C HIS A 121 -39.88 21.49 16.98
N MET A 122 -39.11 21.85 15.96
CA MET A 122 -39.01 23.22 15.48
C MET A 122 -40.15 23.63 14.54
N THR A 123 -40.78 22.66 13.86
CA THR A 123 -41.79 22.91 12.81
C THR A 123 -42.94 23.82 13.27
N PRO A 124 -43.59 23.64 14.44
CA PRO A 124 -44.65 24.55 14.87
C PRO A 124 -44.16 25.98 15.04
N GLY A 125 -42.98 26.17 15.64
CA GLY A 125 -42.38 27.49 15.83
C GLY A 125 -42.03 28.17 14.51
N TRP A 126 -41.55 27.40 13.51
CA TRP A 126 -41.32 27.92 12.16
C TRP A 126 -42.62 28.35 11.46
N ILE A 127 -43.69 27.56 11.61
CA ILE A 127 -45.01 27.93 11.08
C ILE A 127 -45.49 29.20 11.78
N GLU A 128 -45.46 29.26 13.12
CA GLU A 128 -45.84 30.44 13.91
C GLU A 128 -45.10 31.70 13.47
N ASN A 129 -43.77 31.60 13.28
CA ASN A 129 -42.93 32.71 12.82
C ASN A 129 -43.21 33.13 11.36
N SER A 130 -43.89 32.30 10.58
CA SER A 130 -44.26 32.63 9.19
C SER A 130 -45.57 33.42 9.07
N TYR A 131 -46.24 33.74 10.19
CA TYR A 131 -47.50 34.49 10.21
C TYR A 131 -47.40 35.81 9.44
N GLN A 132 -48.43 36.11 8.64
CA GLN A 132 -48.53 37.36 7.90
C GLN A 132 -49.71 38.19 8.39
N PRO A 133 -49.50 39.46 8.80
CA PRO A 133 -50.59 40.34 9.27
C PRO A 133 -51.69 40.63 8.24
N TYR A 134 -51.46 40.30 6.97
CA TYR A 134 -52.37 40.55 5.86
C TYR A 134 -53.13 39.29 5.40
N PHE A 135 -53.12 38.21 6.18
CA PHE A 135 -53.97 37.05 5.92
C PHE A 135 -55.46 37.44 5.92
N ASN A 136 -56.21 36.90 4.96
CA ASN A 136 -57.67 36.92 5.04
C ASN A 136 -58.16 35.83 6.02
N GLU A 137 -59.43 35.89 6.40
CA GLU A 137 -60.04 34.98 7.38
C GLU A 137 -59.87 33.48 7.04
N ALA A 138 -59.92 33.13 5.75
CA ALA A 138 -59.74 31.74 5.32
C ALA A 138 -58.26 31.30 5.43
N GLN A 139 -57.32 32.19 5.11
CA GLN A 139 -55.88 31.94 5.24
C GLN A 139 -55.48 31.83 6.72
N GLU A 140 -55.98 32.71 7.57
CA GLU A 140 -55.71 32.68 9.01
C GLU A 140 -56.24 31.39 9.66
N LYS A 141 -57.45 30.96 9.29
CA LYS A 141 -57.99 29.67 9.76
C LYS A 141 -57.16 28.47 9.32
N GLN A 142 -56.65 28.49 8.08
CA GLN A 142 -55.79 27.43 7.56
C GLN A 142 -54.43 27.43 8.27
N PHE A 143 -53.85 28.60 8.52
CA PHE A 143 -52.59 28.77 9.23
C PHE A 143 -52.64 28.18 10.65
N TYR A 144 -53.66 28.51 11.45
CA TYR A 144 -53.81 27.94 12.79
C TYR A 144 -54.07 26.43 12.76
N LYS A 145 -54.74 25.92 11.72
CA LYS A 145 -54.91 24.49 11.52
C LYS A 145 -53.58 23.78 11.26
N GLU A 146 -52.68 24.40 10.50
CA GLU A 146 -51.33 23.86 10.23
C GLU A 146 -50.48 23.83 11.49
N ILE A 147 -50.53 24.88 12.33
CA ILE A 147 -49.87 24.88 13.64
C ILE A 147 -50.40 23.74 14.52
N GLN A 148 -51.73 23.60 14.63
CA GLN A 148 -52.33 22.54 15.44
C GLN A 148 -51.93 21.16 14.93
N GLN A 149 -51.91 20.96 13.61
CA GLN A 149 -51.48 19.69 13.03
C GLN A 149 -50.01 19.38 13.35
N ALA A 150 -49.13 20.38 13.26
CA ALA A 150 -47.71 20.20 13.60
C ALA A 150 -47.52 19.89 15.09
N GLN A 151 -48.30 20.51 15.98
CA GLN A 151 -48.32 20.20 17.41
C GLN A 151 -48.83 18.77 17.68
N ASP A 152 -49.92 18.37 17.04
CA ASP A 152 -50.48 17.01 17.15
C ASP A 152 -49.47 15.95 16.63
N ASP A 153 -48.73 16.26 15.56
CA ASP A 153 -47.71 15.38 14.99
C ASP A 153 -46.52 15.19 15.96
N ILE A 154 -46.09 16.25 16.65
CA ILE A 154 -45.09 16.14 17.73
C ILE A 154 -45.62 15.29 18.88
N ASP A 155 -46.83 15.58 19.37
CA ASP A 155 -47.42 14.84 20.49
C ASP A 155 -47.56 13.37 20.17
N LYS A 156 -47.96 13.04 18.93
CA LYS A 156 -48.01 11.66 18.46
C LYS A 156 -46.60 11.05 18.43
N ALA A 157 -45.61 11.75 17.89
CA ALA A 157 -44.25 11.24 17.81
C ALA A 157 -43.61 11.01 19.20
N LEU A 158 -43.86 11.92 20.14
CA LEU A 158 -43.37 11.82 21.52
C LEU A 158 -44.03 10.70 22.30
N ASN A 159 -45.30 10.38 22.03
CA ASN A 159 -46.03 9.32 22.72
C ASN A 159 -45.96 7.95 22.02
N ASP A 160 -45.42 7.89 20.80
CA ASP A 160 -45.24 6.66 20.06
C ASP A 160 -44.09 5.82 20.66
N LYS A 161 -44.44 4.62 21.15
CA LYS A 161 -43.49 3.71 21.78
C LYS A 161 -42.44 3.18 20.81
N ASP A 162 -42.79 3.02 19.53
CA ASP A 162 -41.87 2.50 18.52
C ASP A 162 -40.82 3.56 18.18
N ILE A 163 -41.22 4.84 18.11
CA ILE A 163 -40.29 5.96 17.91
C ILE A 163 -39.36 6.10 19.12
N GLN A 164 -39.89 6.08 20.34
CA GLN A 164 -39.06 6.12 21.55
C GLN A 164 -38.07 4.95 21.62
N SER A 165 -38.52 3.73 21.28
CA SER A 165 -37.67 2.54 21.26
C SER A 165 -36.55 2.69 20.23
N LYS A 166 -36.88 3.15 19.02
CA LYS A 166 -35.92 3.39 17.94
C LYS A 166 -34.89 4.45 18.33
N ASN A 167 -35.30 5.54 18.96
CA ASN A 167 -34.39 6.60 19.40
C ASN A 167 -33.39 6.07 20.44
N ARG A 168 -33.85 5.30 21.42
CA ARG A 168 -32.97 4.64 22.40
C ARG A 168 -32.00 3.66 21.76
N GLU A 169 -32.47 2.87 20.79
CA GLU A 169 -31.63 1.93 20.05
C GLU A 169 -30.52 2.66 19.26
N LEU A 170 -30.88 3.75 18.57
CA LEU A 170 -29.92 4.55 17.83
C LEU A 170 -28.92 5.26 18.74
N GLN A 171 -29.36 5.78 19.90
CA GLN A 171 -28.46 6.35 20.91
C GLN A 171 -27.47 5.31 21.42
N GLN A 172 -27.92 4.08 21.71
CA GLN A 172 -27.03 3.00 22.12
C GLN A 172 -26.02 2.65 21.03
N LYS A 173 -26.47 2.59 19.76
CA LYS A 173 -25.57 2.34 18.62
C LYS A 173 -24.55 3.45 18.42
N LEU A 174 -24.93 4.71 18.65
CA LEU A 174 -24.01 5.85 18.65
C LEU A 174 -22.92 5.63 19.71
N SER A 175 -23.29 5.39 20.97
CA SER A 175 -22.32 5.21 22.06
C SER A 175 -21.38 4.02 21.80
N MET A 176 -21.90 2.92 21.28
CA MET A 176 -21.10 1.77 20.86
C MET A 176 -20.14 2.11 19.72
N ALA A 177 -20.61 2.83 18.70
CA ALA A 177 -19.80 3.25 17.57
C ALA A 177 -18.68 4.19 17.99
N MET A 178 -18.96 5.20 18.83
CA MET A 178 -17.95 6.11 19.38
C MET A 178 -16.92 5.35 20.22
N THR A 179 -17.34 4.37 21.02
CA THR A 179 -16.42 3.52 21.79
C THR A 179 -15.51 2.73 20.87
N SER A 180 -16.07 2.07 19.86
CA SER A 180 -15.31 1.32 18.86
C SER A 180 -14.32 2.18 18.06
N LEU A 181 -14.68 3.43 17.73
CA LEU A 181 -13.77 4.36 17.07
C LEU A 181 -12.60 4.75 17.99
N THR A 182 -12.87 5.07 19.25
CA THR A 182 -11.82 5.35 20.25
C THR A 182 -10.91 4.15 20.49
N GLU A 183 -11.46 2.94 20.53
CA GLU A 183 -10.66 1.71 20.63
C GLU A 183 -9.74 1.52 19.42
N ILE A 184 -10.18 1.86 18.21
CA ILE A 184 -9.33 1.82 17.02
C ILE A 184 -8.18 2.81 17.09
N LEU A 185 -8.44 4.05 17.55
CA LEU A 185 -7.40 5.07 17.70
C LEU A 185 -6.24 4.58 18.58
N ILE A 186 -6.53 3.71 19.56
CA ILE A 186 -5.53 3.14 20.46
C ILE A 186 -4.95 1.83 19.90
N THR A 187 -5.81 0.87 19.56
CA THR A 187 -5.40 -0.50 19.26
C THR A 187 -4.83 -0.69 17.85
N LYS A 188 -5.13 0.24 16.94
CA LYS A 188 -4.69 0.20 15.55
C LYS A 188 -3.79 1.38 15.17
N ALA A 189 -3.33 2.18 16.13
CA ALA A 189 -2.49 3.36 15.91
C ALA A 189 -1.29 3.12 14.97
N ILE A 190 -0.68 1.93 15.01
CA ILE A 190 0.50 1.59 14.17
C ILE A 190 0.14 1.48 12.68
N LEU A 191 -1.10 1.08 12.36
CA LEU A 191 -1.58 0.87 11.00
C LEU A 191 -2.50 1.99 10.51
N LEU A 192 -3.14 2.69 11.45
CA LEU A 192 -4.06 3.78 11.17
C LEU A 192 -3.30 4.95 10.55
N ASN A 193 -3.86 5.49 9.48
CA ASN A 193 -3.31 6.68 8.83
C ASN A 193 -3.50 7.90 9.75
N ASP A 194 -2.47 8.73 9.91
CA ASP A 194 -2.49 9.90 10.80
C ASP A 194 -3.63 10.87 10.48
N ASP A 195 -3.97 11.07 9.20
CA ASP A 195 -5.08 11.93 8.81
C ASP A 195 -6.42 11.34 9.29
N VAL A 196 -6.58 10.02 9.23
CA VAL A 196 -7.77 9.33 9.75
C VAL A 196 -7.88 9.51 11.26
N THR A 197 -6.77 9.42 11.98
CA THR A 197 -6.71 9.70 13.42
C THR A 197 -7.26 11.09 13.72
N VAL A 198 -6.74 12.12 13.05
CA VAL A 198 -7.19 13.52 13.23
C VAL A 198 -8.68 13.69 12.89
N ILE A 199 -9.14 13.07 11.79
CA ILE A 199 -10.55 13.16 11.38
C ILE A 199 -11.47 12.54 12.43
N LEU A 200 -11.11 11.38 12.97
CA LEU A 200 -11.88 10.67 13.99
C LEU A 200 -11.88 11.42 15.32
N GLU A 201 -10.74 11.96 15.77
CA GLU A 201 -10.65 12.78 16.98
C GLU A 201 -11.57 14.00 16.88
N ARG A 202 -11.52 14.72 15.75
CA ARG A 202 -12.40 15.86 15.50
C ARG A 202 -13.89 15.45 15.45
N LEU A 203 -14.21 14.28 14.89
CA LEU A 203 -15.59 13.77 14.90
C LEU A 203 -16.07 13.50 16.33
N ILE A 204 -15.24 12.86 17.15
CA ILE A 204 -15.53 12.53 18.55
C ILE A 204 -15.68 13.82 19.37
N GLU A 205 -14.84 14.83 19.14
CA GLU A 205 -14.96 16.14 19.80
C GLU A 205 -16.26 16.86 19.43
N ASN A 206 -16.64 16.83 18.15
CA ASN A 206 -17.84 17.52 17.68
C ASN A 206 -19.15 16.83 18.08
N ILE A 207 -19.22 15.50 18.11
CA ILE A 207 -20.47 14.80 18.42
C ILE A 207 -20.48 14.32 19.87
N GLY A 208 -19.40 13.68 20.31
CA GLY A 208 -19.31 13.08 21.64
C GLY A 208 -20.08 11.76 21.79
N PHE A 209 -20.07 11.23 23.02
CA PHE A 209 -20.77 10.00 23.40
C PHE A 209 -22.21 10.24 23.87
N ASP A 210 -22.45 11.44 24.39
CA ASP A 210 -23.74 11.93 24.86
C ASP A 210 -23.96 13.34 24.26
N PRO A 211 -24.36 13.39 22.98
CA PRO A 211 -24.41 14.63 22.24
C PRO A 211 -25.49 15.54 22.82
N SER A 212 -25.14 16.80 23.05
CA SER A 212 -26.08 17.83 23.49
C SER A 212 -25.77 19.16 22.81
N PRO A 213 -26.78 20.05 22.66
CA PRO A 213 -26.55 21.41 22.21
C PRO A 213 -25.59 22.14 23.14
N LEU A 214 -24.75 23.01 22.58
CA LEU A 214 -23.95 23.94 23.37
C LEU A 214 -24.86 25.00 24.02
N ASP A 215 -24.38 25.63 25.10
CA ASP A 215 -25.16 26.63 25.86
C ASP A 215 -25.71 27.80 25.01
N TYR A 216 -25.07 28.07 23.87
CA TYR A 216 -25.38 29.16 22.95
C TYR A 216 -25.94 28.68 21.60
N GLU A 217 -26.15 27.38 21.43
CA GLU A 217 -26.51 26.77 20.15
C GLU A 217 -28.04 26.61 20.05
N GLU A 218 -28.62 27.15 18.97
CA GLU A 218 -30.02 26.91 18.66
C GLU A 218 -30.22 25.44 18.19
N PRO A 219 -31.43 24.86 18.35
CA PRO A 219 -31.63 23.45 18.02
C PRO A 219 -31.30 23.08 16.57
N ASP A 220 -31.56 23.96 15.60
CA ASP A 220 -31.18 23.78 14.19
C ASP A 220 -29.67 23.85 13.98
N ASP A 221 -28.99 24.80 14.60
CA ASP A 221 -27.52 24.90 14.58
C ASP A 221 -26.87 23.61 15.11
N TYR A 222 -27.41 23.06 16.21
CA TYR A 222 -27.01 21.78 16.77
C TYR A 222 -27.18 20.62 15.78
N GLY A 223 -28.37 20.52 15.17
CA GLY A 223 -28.65 19.51 14.16
C GLY A 223 -27.74 19.62 12.94
N ILE A 224 -27.46 20.85 12.48
CA ILE A 224 -26.55 21.14 11.37
C ILE A 224 -25.11 20.74 11.73
N ARG A 225 -24.62 21.11 12.93
CA ARG A 225 -23.26 20.80 13.38
C ARG A 225 -22.99 19.30 13.37
N ILE A 226 -23.89 18.51 13.96
CA ILE A 226 -23.75 17.05 14.00
C ILE A 226 -23.74 16.46 12.58
N LYS A 227 -24.70 16.86 11.75
CA LYS A 227 -24.85 16.34 10.38
C LYS A 227 -23.63 16.67 9.52
N LEU A 228 -23.14 17.92 9.61
CA LEU A 228 -21.93 18.34 8.92
C LEU A 228 -20.69 17.60 9.43
N ALA A 229 -20.57 17.37 10.73
CA ALA A 229 -19.43 16.65 11.31
C ALA A 229 -19.35 15.22 10.74
N ILE A 230 -20.45 14.47 10.72
CA ILE A 230 -20.46 13.10 10.22
C ILE A 230 -20.30 13.02 8.70
N ASP A 231 -20.95 13.92 7.93
CA ASP A 231 -20.85 13.93 6.48
C ASP A 231 -19.43 14.32 6.02
N THR A 232 -18.80 15.26 6.73
CA THR A 232 -17.40 15.64 6.49
C THR A 232 -16.47 14.48 6.81
N ALA A 233 -16.62 13.83 7.96
CA ALA A 233 -15.79 12.68 8.34
C ALA A 233 -15.89 11.53 7.33
N LEU A 234 -17.12 11.19 6.89
CA LEU A 234 -17.34 10.17 5.86
C LEU A 234 -16.63 10.51 4.55
N LYS A 235 -16.73 11.76 4.10
CA LYS A 235 -16.12 12.21 2.84
C LYS A 235 -14.60 12.17 2.92
N GLU A 236 -14.02 12.69 4.01
CA GLU A 236 -12.57 12.78 4.16
C GLU A 236 -11.94 11.41 4.37
N ILE A 237 -12.52 10.55 5.22
CA ILE A 237 -12.05 9.17 5.40
C ILE A 237 -12.11 8.38 4.10
N ARG A 238 -13.07 8.68 3.19
CA ARG A 238 -13.10 8.09 1.84
C ARG A 238 -11.92 8.47 1.00
N ALA A 239 -11.63 9.76 0.95
CA ALA A 239 -10.51 10.27 0.18
C ALA A 239 -9.19 9.67 0.73
N THR A 240 -9.02 9.67 2.05
CA THR A 240 -7.83 9.11 2.69
C THR A 240 -7.71 7.61 2.46
N ALA A 241 -8.79 6.84 2.59
CA ALA A 241 -8.77 5.39 2.36
C ALA A 241 -8.40 5.03 0.92
N ILE A 242 -8.96 5.72 -0.08
CA ILE A 242 -8.65 5.49 -1.50
C ILE A 242 -7.16 5.76 -1.76
N SER A 243 -6.63 6.84 -1.18
CA SER A 243 -5.22 7.21 -1.32
C SER A 243 -4.28 6.23 -0.60
N ASP A 244 -4.56 5.91 0.66
CA ASP A 244 -3.71 5.06 1.51
C ASP A 244 -3.68 3.59 1.05
N LEU A 245 -4.77 3.11 0.44
CA LEU A 245 -4.85 1.77 -0.15
C LEU A 245 -4.46 1.73 -1.63
N GLU A 246 -4.08 2.87 -2.22
CA GLU A 246 -3.72 3.00 -3.65
C GLU A 246 -4.79 2.42 -4.61
N ILE A 247 -6.07 2.59 -4.27
CA ILE A 247 -7.17 2.04 -5.07
C ILE A 247 -7.26 2.82 -6.37
N LYS A 248 -6.95 2.15 -7.49
CA LYS A 248 -7.15 2.70 -8.84
C LYS A 248 -8.58 2.45 -9.28
N HIS A 249 -9.36 3.52 -9.41
CA HIS A 249 -10.59 3.45 -10.18
C HIS A 249 -10.21 3.38 -11.66
N GLN A 250 -10.60 2.31 -12.35
CA GLN A 250 -10.52 2.32 -13.82
C GLN A 250 -11.53 3.35 -14.31
N ASP A 251 -11.04 4.37 -15.01
CA ASP A 251 -11.89 5.28 -15.77
C ASP A 251 -12.78 4.42 -16.69
N CYS A 252 -14.08 4.43 -16.41
CA CYS A 252 -15.09 3.78 -17.25
C CYS A 252 -15.35 4.60 -18.51
#